data_AF-A0A2E7P0E1-F1
#
_entry.id   AF-A0A2E7P0E1-F1
#
_cell.length_a   1.000
_cell.length_b   1.000
_cell.length_c   1.000
_cell.angle_alpha   90.00
_cell.angle_beta   90.00
_cell.angle_gamma   90.00
#
_symmetry.space_group_name_H-M   'P 1'
#
loop_
_entity.id
_entity.type
_entity.pdbx_description
1 polymer ?
#
loop_
_entity_poly.entity_id
_entity_poly.type
_entity_poly.pdbx_seq_one_letter_code
_entity_poly.pdbx_strand_id
1 'polypeptide(L)'
;MQTASCPNCGAPTEFKSLASVMAVCSYCRTTVYKDGSAAHTLGQVSEVLDDYSPIQIGTSGFIEGQAFTVVGRIQLQYDGGLWNEWALQVGDGQQEWWLSDASGLYTVTRRTAATQTWPRFDELKPLTRVEIGGIPHVVGDVRTARCTGGQGELPLGLRDGWQARVADLHVADRFVTLDFSDEEVPVLYQGKSVTLESLKCEFLRDDDTVRAGSYRYQGKLGSMTCPACGTAIRFLPRQTEHLVCQSCHSQIALTGVKAEVVAAQEKIAAAALTLELGTQATIAGARFEVIGAMRRTDDDEQWTEYLLHNERRGFLWL
;
A
#
# COMPACT_ATOMS: atom_id res chain seq x y z
N MET A 1 25.90 11.28 -7.61
CA MET A 1 26.08 10.19 -6.64
C MET A 1 26.96 10.71 -5.51
N GLN A 2 26.48 10.64 -4.28
CA GLN A 2 27.20 11.00 -3.05
C GLN A 2 27.24 9.75 -2.16
N THR A 3 28.30 9.58 -1.37
CA THR A 3 28.42 8.44 -0.44
C THR A 3 28.71 8.97 0.95
N ALA A 4 27.99 8.48 1.95
CA ALA A 4 28.24 8.75 3.36
C ALA A 4 28.53 7.43 4.10
N SER A 5 29.35 7.47 5.14
CA SER A 5 29.54 6.30 6.02
C SER A 5 28.44 6.25 7.05
N CYS A 6 27.79 5.10 7.24
CA CYS A 6 26.81 4.91 8.30
C CYS A 6 27.49 5.05 9.68
N PRO A 7 27.12 6.02 10.53
CA PRO A 7 27.84 6.27 11.79
C PRO A 7 27.62 5.18 12.86
N ASN A 8 26.69 4.24 12.63
CA ASN A 8 26.44 3.13 13.55
C ASN A 8 27.27 1.87 13.22
N CYS A 9 27.55 1.57 11.93
CA CYS A 9 28.27 0.34 11.53
C CYS A 9 29.47 0.57 10.59
N GLY A 10 29.74 1.80 10.17
CA GLY A 10 30.81 2.15 9.22
C GLY A 10 30.53 1.81 7.75
N ALA A 11 29.46 1.06 7.44
CA ALA A 11 29.16 0.65 6.07
C ALA A 11 28.82 1.85 5.16
N PRO A 12 29.21 1.82 3.87
CA PRO A 12 28.87 2.87 2.91
C PRO A 12 27.35 2.93 2.68
N THR A 13 26.84 4.15 2.58
CA THR A 13 25.44 4.48 2.26
C THR A 13 25.45 5.39 1.05
N GLU A 14 24.89 4.92 -0.07
CA GLU A 14 24.89 5.65 -1.35
C GLU A 14 23.64 6.51 -1.49
N PHE A 15 23.83 7.67 -2.13
CA PHE A 15 22.79 8.59 -2.55
C PHE A 15 22.90 8.81 -4.07
N LYS A 16 22.00 8.20 -4.83
CA LYS A 16 21.88 8.31 -6.28
C LYS A 16 21.04 9.53 -6.67
N SER A 17 19.97 9.81 -5.93
CA SER A 17 19.09 10.95 -6.19
C SER A 17 19.54 12.22 -5.45
N LEU A 18 19.40 13.36 -6.12
CA LEU A 18 19.74 14.67 -5.57
C LEU A 18 18.65 15.17 -4.62
N ALA A 19 17.38 14.88 -4.91
CA ALA A 19 16.23 15.19 -4.06
C ALA A 19 16.22 14.43 -2.71
N SER A 20 16.89 13.28 -2.59
CA SER A 20 17.02 12.54 -1.32
C SER A 20 17.59 13.43 -0.20
N VAL A 21 17.10 13.32 1.03
CA VAL A 21 17.68 13.99 2.22
C VAL A 21 18.23 12.99 3.24
N MET A 22 17.75 11.74 3.22
CA MET A 22 18.24 10.65 4.05
C MET A 22 18.25 9.31 3.29
N ALA A 23 18.94 8.32 3.85
CA ALA A 23 18.92 6.95 3.37
C ALA A 23 18.97 5.93 4.53
N VAL A 24 18.36 4.77 4.35
CA VAL A 24 18.35 3.68 5.33
C VAL A 24 19.49 2.71 5.02
N CYS A 25 20.44 2.56 5.94
CA CYS A 25 21.59 1.66 5.78
C CYS A 25 21.14 0.22 5.54
N SER A 26 21.58 -0.39 4.44
CA SER A 26 21.23 -1.77 4.06
C SER A 26 21.73 -2.84 5.04
N TYR A 27 22.78 -2.54 5.80
CA TYR A 27 23.43 -3.47 6.74
C TYR A 27 22.81 -3.46 8.13
N CYS A 28 22.73 -2.29 8.78
CA CYS A 28 22.27 -2.16 10.17
C CYS A 28 20.96 -1.37 10.33
N ARG A 29 20.28 -1.03 9.23
CA ARG A 29 18.97 -0.34 9.19
C ARG A 29 18.93 1.03 9.88
N THR A 30 20.08 1.60 10.22
CA THR A 30 20.19 2.97 10.73
C THR A 30 19.88 3.98 9.63
N THR A 31 19.06 4.98 9.95
CA THR A 31 18.79 6.13 9.08
C THR A 31 19.96 7.11 9.12
N VAL A 32 20.45 7.49 7.94
CA VAL A 32 21.62 8.36 7.72
C VAL A 32 21.16 9.58 6.92
N TYR A 33 21.41 10.79 7.43
CA TYR A 33 21.08 12.04 6.75
C TYR A 33 22.24 12.51 5.87
N LYS A 34 21.95 13.29 4.80
CA LYS A 34 22.98 13.79 3.86
C LYS A 34 24.02 14.72 4.49
N ASP A 35 23.72 15.33 5.63
CA ASP A 35 24.65 16.16 6.41
C ASP A 35 25.64 15.33 7.26
N GLY A 36 25.53 13.99 7.23
CA GLY A 36 26.36 13.07 8.01
C GLY A 36 25.85 12.82 9.44
N SER A 37 24.74 13.45 9.84
CA SER A 37 24.07 13.13 11.10
C SER A 37 23.30 11.80 10.99
N ALA A 38 23.03 11.18 12.15
CA ALA A 38 22.12 10.05 12.23
C ALA A 38 21.18 10.21 13.41
N ALA A 39 19.93 9.82 13.19
CA ALA A 39 18.97 9.64 14.25
C ALA A 39 19.15 8.24 14.86
N HIS A 40 19.97 8.17 15.91
CA HIS A 40 20.31 6.93 16.61
C HIS A 40 19.08 6.18 17.18
N THR A 41 17.97 6.87 17.43
CA THR A 41 16.74 6.32 18.01
C THR A 41 15.83 5.64 16.98
N LEU A 42 16.04 5.82 15.67
CA LEU A 42 15.17 5.24 14.61
C LEU A 42 15.40 3.74 14.34
N GLY A 43 16.14 3.04 15.22
CA GLY A 43 16.45 1.62 15.08
C GLY A 43 15.26 0.65 15.10
N GLN A 44 14.03 1.17 15.18
CA GLN A 44 12.77 0.40 15.10
C GLN A 44 11.87 0.76 13.90
N VAL A 45 12.24 1.72 13.04
CA VAL A 45 11.54 2.01 11.75
C VAL A 45 11.95 0.98 10.67
N SER A 46 12.13 -0.27 11.11
CA SER A 46 12.60 -1.41 10.34
C SER A 46 12.08 -2.70 10.96
N GLU A 47 10.77 -2.75 11.24
CA GLU A 47 10.07 -4.02 11.13
C GLU A 47 10.20 -4.53 9.68
N VAL A 48 10.10 -5.84 9.47
CA VAL A 48 10.21 -6.40 8.13
C VAL A 48 9.07 -5.82 7.29
N LEU A 49 9.41 -5.10 6.23
CA LEU A 49 8.45 -4.61 5.25
C LEU A 49 7.92 -5.79 4.43
N ASP A 50 6.98 -6.51 5.02
CA ASP A 50 6.23 -7.59 4.39
C ASP A 50 5.05 -6.98 3.62
N ASP A 51 5.01 -7.26 2.32
CA ASP A 51 3.99 -6.80 1.38
C ASP A 51 3.99 -7.66 0.13
N TYR A 52 2.89 -7.55 -0.61
CA TYR A 52 2.66 -8.17 -1.91
C TYR A 52 3.26 -7.36 -3.07
N SER A 53 4.12 -6.37 -2.80
CA SER A 53 4.61 -5.48 -3.86
C SER A 53 5.58 -6.23 -4.78
N PRO A 54 5.38 -6.24 -6.11
CA PRO A 54 6.39 -6.68 -7.06
C PRO A 54 7.51 -5.65 -7.24
N ILE A 55 7.35 -4.42 -6.74
CA ILE A 55 8.36 -3.36 -6.82
C ILE A 55 9.44 -3.62 -5.75
N GLN A 56 10.69 -3.25 -6.06
CA GLN A 56 11.80 -3.25 -5.12
C GLN A 56 12.76 -2.10 -5.39
N ILE A 57 13.67 -1.82 -4.45
CA ILE A 57 14.78 -0.89 -4.68
C ILE A 57 15.60 -1.37 -5.88
N GLY A 58 15.78 -0.49 -6.86
CA GLY A 58 16.42 -0.80 -8.14
C GLY A 58 15.47 -1.20 -9.27
N THR A 59 14.16 -1.39 -9.03
CA THR A 59 13.17 -1.51 -10.12
C THR A 59 13.27 -0.27 -11.02
N SER A 60 13.33 -0.47 -12.34
CA SER A 60 13.54 0.60 -13.32
C SER A 60 12.48 0.56 -14.42
N GLY A 61 12.27 1.67 -15.11
CA GLY A 61 11.28 1.75 -16.20
C GLY A 61 11.27 3.12 -16.86
N PHE A 62 10.16 3.49 -17.49
CA PHE A 62 9.97 4.76 -18.18
C PHE A 62 8.69 5.49 -17.75
N ILE A 63 8.84 6.76 -17.38
CA ILE A 63 7.75 7.70 -17.11
C ILE A 63 7.86 8.85 -18.11
N GLU A 64 6.82 9.05 -18.93
CA GLU A 64 6.76 10.16 -19.91
C GLU A 64 7.97 10.23 -20.86
N GLY A 65 8.53 9.06 -21.21
CA GLY A 65 9.71 8.92 -22.06
C GLY A 65 11.06 9.06 -21.33
N GLN A 66 11.06 9.45 -20.06
CA GLN A 66 12.26 9.52 -19.22
C GLN A 66 12.46 8.22 -18.45
N ALA A 67 13.70 7.75 -18.37
CA ALA A 67 14.04 6.61 -17.53
C ALA A 67 13.90 6.96 -16.04
N PHE A 68 13.43 5.99 -15.25
CA PHE A 68 13.41 6.08 -13.79
C PHE A 68 14.06 4.88 -13.11
N THR A 69 14.46 5.06 -11.87
CA THR A 69 14.87 3.98 -10.94
C THR A 69 14.21 4.22 -9.58
N VAL A 70 13.66 3.17 -8.97
CA VAL A 70 13.19 3.17 -7.59
C VAL A 70 14.41 3.23 -6.66
N VAL A 71 14.57 4.34 -5.94
CA VAL A 71 15.73 4.59 -5.05
C VAL A 71 15.40 4.41 -3.58
N GLY A 72 14.13 4.56 -3.20
CA GLY A 72 13.69 4.36 -1.81
C GLY A 72 12.22 4.02 -1.69
N ARG A 73 11.79 3.89 -0.44
CA ARG A 73 10.44 3.46 -0.09
C ARG A 73 10.10 3.81 1.35
N ILE A 74 8.83 4.13 1.60
CA ILE A 74 8.20 4.03 2.92
C ILE A 74 6.99 3.09 2.87
N GLN A 75 6.66 2.46 4.00
CA GLN A 75 5.41 1.74 4.21
C GLN A 75 4.55 2.49 5.22
N LEU A 76 3.27 2.67 4.88
CA LEU A 76 2.31 3.45 5.66
C LEU A 76 1.17 2.53 6.09
N GLN A 77 0.88 2.50 7.40
CA GLN A 77 -0.13 1.66 8.02
C GLN A 77 -1.28 2.49 8.61
N TYR A 78 -2.50 2.03 8.38
CA TYR A 78 -3.73 2.55 8.94
C TYR A 78 -4.61 1.37 9.40
N ASP A 79 -5.73 1.65 10.06
CA ASP A 79 -6.59 0.62 10.67
C ASP A 79 -7.10 -0.45 9.68
N GLY A 80 -7.24 -0.09 8.39
CA GLY A 80 -7.72 -0.99 7.34
C GLY A 80 -6.62 -1.66 6.50
N GLY A 81 -5.33 -1.39 6.74
CA GLY A 81 -4.25 -2.05 6.01
C GLY A 81 -2.96 -1.26 5.89
N LEU A 82 -2.20 -1.56 4.83
CA LEU A 82 -0.92 -0.93 4.51
C LEU A 82 -0.85 -0.55 3.03
N TRP A 83 -0.04 0.47 2.72
CA TRP A 83 0.37 0.77 1.35
C TRP A 83 1.83 1.22 1.32
N ASN A 84 2.40 1.29 0.10
CA ASN A 84 3.79 1.65 -0.10
C ASN A 84 3.90 2.91 -0.96
N GLU A 85 4.79 3.81 -0.57
CA GLU A 85 5.22 4.93 -1.41
C GLU A 85 6.67 4.69 -1.82
N TRP A 86 6.92 4.60 -3.13
CA TRP A 86 8.22 4.33 -3.71
C TRP A 86 8.85 5.62 -4.26
N ALA A 87 9.95 6.07 -3.67
CA ALA A 87 10.68 7.24 -4.12
C ALA A 87 11.42 6.94 -5.43
N LEU A 88 11.18 7.75 -6.47
CA LEU A 88 11.75 7.55 -7.79
C LEU A 88 12.83 8.59 -8.10
N GLN A 89 13.96 8.14 -8.65
CA GLN A 89 14.87 8.99 -9.39
C GLN A 89 14.45 8.98 -10.87
N VAL A 90 13.99 10.13 -11.38
CA VAL A 90 13.67 10.33 -12.80
C VAL A 90 14.64 11.35 -13.38
N GLY A 91 15.20 11.07 -14.56
CA GLY A 91 16.06 12.02 -15.27
C GLY A 91 17.29 12.45 -14.45
N ASP A 92 17.42 13.75 -14.19
CA ASP A 92 18.54 14.34 -13.43
C ASP A 92 18.43 14.17 -11.90
N GLY A 93 17.30 13.68 -11.39
CA GLY A 93 17.04 13.47 -9.97
C GLY A 93 16.82 14.75 -9.15
N GLN A 94 16.55 15.89 -9.78
CA GLN A 94 16.16 17.14 -9.10
C GLN A 94 14.69 17.15 -8.68
N GLN A 95 13.82 16.60 -9.53
CA GLN A 95 12.38 16.55 -9.28
C GLN A 95 12.04 15.41 -8.32
N GLU A 96 11.22 15.72 -7.31
CA GLU A 96 10.64 14.73 -6.42
C GLU A 96 9.49 14.00 -7.12
N TRP A 97 9.60 12.66 -7.19
CA TRP A 97 8.64 11.74 -7.81
C TRP A 97 8.36 10.55 -6.89
N TRP A 98 7.11 10.12 -6.87
CA TRP A 98 6.62 8.99 -6.11
C TRP A 98 5.81 8.03 -6.99
N LEU A 99 5.91 6.74 -6.70
CA LEU A 99 5.03 5.69 -7.19
C LEU A 99 4.31 5.09 -5.98
N SER A 100 3.01 5.37 -5.84
CA SER A 100 2.19 4.74 -4.83
C SER A 100 1.80 3.33 -5.27
N ASP A 101 1.80 2.41 -4.33
CA ASP A 101 1.33 1.03 -4.46
C ASP A 101 0.32 0.77 -3.34
N ALA A 102 -0.93 1.08 -3.64
CA ALA A 102 -2.08 0.78 -2.81
C ALA A 102 -2.65 -0.57 -3.24
N SER A 103 -1.96 -1.64 -2.85
CA SER A 103 -2.37 -3.02 -3.13
C SER A 103 -2.46 -3.31 -4.65
N GLY A 104 -1.42 -2.92 -5.39
CA GLY A 104 -1.32 -3.08 -6.83
C GLY A 104 -2.21 -2.15 -7.67
N LEU A 105 -2.93 -1.23 -7.03
CA LEU A 105 -3.36 0.01 -7.68
C LEU A 105 -2.17 0.98 -7.64
N TYR A 106 -1.67 1.34 -8.83
CA TYR A 106 -0.46 2.15 -8.96
C TYR A 106 -0.77 3.56 -9.46
N THR A 107 -0.20 4.57 -8.80
CA THR A 107 -0.23 5.96 -9.26
C THR A 107 1.19 6.51 -9.26
N VAL A 108 1.57 7.24 -10.31
CA VAL A 108 2.82 8.00 -10.35
C VAL A 108 2.48 9.46 -10.19
N THR A 109 3.13 10.13 -9.25
CA THR A 109 2.98 11.57 -9.01
C THR A 109 4.33 12.25 -8.93
N ARG A 110 4.36 13.56 -9.20
CA ARG A 110 5.50 14.44 -8.92
C ARG A 110 5.07 15.64 -8.12
N ARG A 111 5.97 16.15 -7.30
CA ARG A 111 5.76 17.40 -6.57
C ARG A 111 5.61 18.57 -7.53
N THR A 112 4.55 19.34 -7.37
CA THR A 112 4.23 20.52 -8.19
C THR A 112 4.07 21.74 -7.28
N ALA A 113 4.31 22.94 -7.80
CA ALA A 113 4.09 24.17 -7.04
C ALA A 113 2.61 24.32 -6.68
N ALA A 114 2.30 24.47 -5.39
CA ALA A 114 0.99 24.88 -4.93
C ALA A 114 0.77 26.36 -5.23
N THR A 115 -0.24 26.68 -6.04
CA THR A 115 -0.54 28.06 -6.50
C THR A 115 -1.88 28.60 -6.02
N GLN A 116 -2.61 27.82 -5.22
CA GLN A 116 -3.96 28.12 -4.73
C GLN A 116 -4.06 27.95 -3.21
N THR A 117 -5.12 28.51 -2.62
CA THR A 117 -5.56 28.16 -1.27
C THR A 117 -6.20 26.77 -1.27
N TRP A 118 -5.95 26.01 -0.21
CA TRP A 118 -6.46 24.65 -0.05
C TRP A 118 -7.48 24.59 1.10
N PRO A 119 -8.48 23.69 1.03
CA PRO A 119 -9.28 23.32 2.20
C PRO A 119 -8.37 22.77 3.31
N ARG A 120 -8.78 22.91 4.56
CA ARG A 120 -8.11 22.25 5.69
C ARG A 120 -8.26 20.73 5.57
N PHE A 121 -7.30 19.97 6.11
CA PHE A 121 -7.37 18.50 6.11
C PHE A 121 -8.71 17.97 6.64
N ASP A 122 -9.20 18.53 7.76
CA ASP A 122 -10.45 18.11 8.41
C ASP A 122 -11.74 18.54 7.66
N GLU A 123 -11.61 19.40 6.63
CA GLU A 123 -12.71 19.82 5.76
C GLU A 123 -12.87 18.90 4.54
N LEU A 124 -11.80 18.18 4.17
CA LEU A 124 -11.80 17.23 3.06
C LEU A 124 -12.57 15.97 3.45
N LYS A 125 -13.46 15.52 2.57
CA LYS A 125 -14.29 14.32 2.77
C LYS A 125 -14.38 13.51 1.47
N PRO A 126 -14.31 12.17 1.51
CA PRO A 126 -14.56 11.33 0.34
C PRO A 126 -15.86 11.71 -0.38
N LEU A 127 -15.87 11.53 -1.70
CA LEU A 127 -16.95 11.88 -2.63
C LEU A 127 -17.25 13.38 -2.78
N THR A 128 -16.56 14.27 -2.05
CA THR A 128 -16.61 15.72 -2.32
C THR A 128 -15.64 16.10 -3.46
N ARG A 129 -15.60 17.39 -3.83
CA ARG A 129 -14.77 17.89 -4.93
C ARG A 129 -13.89 19.05 -4.50
N VAL A 130 -12.66 19.08 -5.00
CA VAL A 130 -11.74 20.23 -4.90
C VAL A 130 -11.36 20.64 -6.31
N GLU A 131 -11.45 21.94 -6.61
CA GLU A 131 -10.98 22.46 -7.88
C GLU A 131 -9.46 22.64 -7.85
N ILE A 132 -8.76 22.07 -8.83
CA ILE A 132 -7.31 22.11 -8.95
C ILE A 132 -6.96 22.51 -10.38
N GLY A 133 -6.36 23.69 -10.54
CA GLY A 133 -6.04 24.24 -11.87
C GLY A 133 -7.27 24.41 -12.78
N GLY A 134 -8.44 24.78 -12.22
CA GLY A 134 -9.70 24.92 -12.95
C GLY A 134 -10.44 23.60 -13.24
N ILE A 135 -9.99 22.48 -12.67
CA ILE A 135 -10.58 21.16 -12.90
C ILE A 135 -11.08 20.57 -11.57
N PRO A 136 -12.37 20.20 -11.45
CA PRO A 136 -12.90 19.57 -10.24
C PRO A 136 -12.44 18.11 -10.15
N HIS A 137 -11.58 17.82 -9.17
CA HIS A 137 -11.16 16.47 -8.82
C HIS A 137 -12.05 15.93 -7.70
N VAL A 138 -12.42 14.65 -7.74
CA VAL A 138 -13.18 13.98 -6.68
C VAL A 138 -12.21 13.50 -5.61
N VAL A 139 -12.50 13.81 -4.34
CA VAL A 139 -11.77 13.25 -3.19
C VAL A 139 -12.11 11.76 -3.09
N GLY A 140 -11.13 10.90 -3.32
CA GLY A 140 -11.28 9.45 -3.20
C GLY A 140 -11.04 8.96 -1.77
N ASP A 141 -9.98 9.46 -1.15
CA ASP A 141 -9.54 9.06 0.19
C ASP A 141 -8.99 10.26 0.98
N VAL A 142 -9.17 10.25 2.30
CA VAL A 142 -8.61 11.24 3.24
C VAL A 142 -8.21 10.46 4.48
N ARG A 143 -6.91 10.41 4.78
CA ARG A 143 -6.39 9.41 5.73
C ARG A 143 -5.13 9.87 6.45
N THR A 144 -5.06 9.47 7.72
CA THR A 144 -3.85 9.54 8.55
C THR A 144 -3.28 8.13 8.69
N ALA A 145 -1.97 7.96 8.49
CA ALA A 145 -1.32 6.66 8.56
C ALA A 145 0.09 6.75 9.16
N ARG A 146 0.48 5.78 9.98
CA ARG A 146 1.81 5.70 10.61
C ARG A 146 2.83 5.15 9.62
N CYS A 147 4.00 5.77 9.51
CA CYS A 147 5.13 5.13 8.84
C CYS A 147 5.68 4.01 9.71
N THR A 148 5.58 2.77 9.24
CA THR A 148 6.07 1.55 9.93
C THR A 148 7.50 1.19 9.54
N GLY A 149 7.94 1.57 8.34
CA GLY A 149 9.32 1.36 7.94
C GLY A 149 9.73 2.08 6.67
N GLY A 150 11.04 2.17 6.46
CA GLY A 150 11.65 2.78 5.28
C GLY A 150 12.81 1.96 4.70
N GLN A 151 13.07 2.13 3.41
CA GLN A 151 14.19 1.49 2.70
C GLN A 151 14.79 2.46 1.67
N GLY A 152 16.09 2.30 1.36
CA GLY A 152 16.76 3.10 0.34
C GLY A 152 16.82 4.59 0.68
N GLU A 153 16.73 5.45 -0.34
CA GLU A 153 16.86 6.91 -0.24
C GLU A 153 15.52 7.63 -0.26
N LEU A 154 15.33 8.61 0.62
CA LEU A 154 14.05 9.30 0.79
C LEU A 154 14.21 10.82 0.74
N PRO A 155 13.33 11.56 0.04
CA PRO A 155 13.36 13.03 -0.07
C PRO A 155 12.78 13.75 1.15
N LEU A 156 12.22 13.01 2.12
CA LEU A 156 11.79 13.51 3.43
C LEU A 156 12.63 12.91 4.58
N GLY A 157 12.73 13.65 5.69
CA GLY A 157 13.33 13.17 6.93
C GLY A 157 12.32 12.46 7.81
N LEU A 158 12.41 11.13 7.91
CA LEU A 158 11.56 10.36 8.83
C LEU A 158 11.97 10.61 10.29
N ARG A 159 10.99 11.01 11.10
CA ARG A 159 11.09 11.16 12.55
C ARG A 159 10.32 10.03 13.24
N ASP A 160 10.64 9.76 14.51
CA ASP A 160 9.90 8.74 15.26
C ASP A 160 8.41 9.13 15.39
N GLY A 161 7.53 8.14 15.27
CA GLY A 161 6.09 8.34 15.23
C GLY A 161 5.55 9.17 14.05
N TRP A 162 6.34 9.44 13.00
CA TRP A 162 5.90 10.17 11.81
C TRP A 162 4.64 9.53 11.20
N GLN A 163 3.72 10.39 10.78
CA GLN A 163 2.44 9.99 10.18
C GLN A 163 2.25 10.77 8.89
N ALA A 164 1.85 10.05 7.84
CA ALA A 164 1.28 10.65 6.65
C ALA A 164 -0.11 11.21 6.98
N ARG A 165 -0.42 12.43 6.53
CA ARG A 165 -1.79 12.99 6.49
C ARG A 165 -2.08 13.36 5.04
N VAL A 166 -2.72 12.47 4.30
CA VAL A 166 -2.90 12.62 2.85
C VAL A 166 -4.37 12.66 2.47
N ALA A 167 -4.67 13.44 1.44
CA ALA A 167 -5.94 13.37 0.72
C ALA A 167 -5.67 13.11 -0.75
N ASP A 168 -6.21 12.00 -1.26
CA ASP A 168 -6.04 11.57 -2.64
C ASP A 168 -7.28 11.91 -3.46
N LEU A 169 -7.08 12.57 -4.59
CA LEU A 169 -8.11 13.05 -5.49
C LEU A 169 -7.86 12.57 -6.91
N HIS A 170 -8.94 12.31 -7.64
CA HIS A 170 -8.87 11.78 -9.01
C HIS A 170 -9.87 12.43 -9.95
N VAL A 171 -9.52 12.45 -11.24
CA VAL A 171 -10.44 12.77 -12.34
C VAL A 171 -9.98 12.05 -13.61
N ALA A 172 -10.81 11.14 -14.12
CA ALA A 172 -10.42 10.18 -15.17
C ALA A 172 -9.12 9.44 -14.80
N ASP A 173 -8.05 9.57 -15.59
CA ASP A 173 -6.73 8.97 -15.34
C ASP A 173 -5.84 9.80 -14.41
N ARG A 174 -6.20 11.08 -14.15
CA ARG A 174 -5.39 12.00 -13.35
C ARG A 174 -5.55 11.73 -11.87
N PHE A 175 -4.42 11.80 -11.17
CA PHE A 175 -4.32 11.57 -9.73
C PHE A 175 -3.57 12.72 -9.07
N VAL A 176 -4.03 13.14 -7.90
CA VAL A 176 -3.47 14.23 -7.11
C VAL A 176 -3.44 13.81 -5.65
N THR A 177 -2.31 14.00 -4.99
CA THR A 177 -2.19 13.87 -3.53
C THR A 177 -1.94 15.24 -2.92
N LEU A 178 -2.72 15.59 -1.91
CA LEU A 178 -2.48 16.72 -1.02
C LEU A 178 -1.88 16.18 0.27
N ASP A 179 -0.62 16.52 0.54
CA ASP A 179 0.16 16.00 1.67
C ASP A 179 0.28 17.06 2.78
N PHE A 180 -0.40 16.82 3.90
CA PHE A 180 -0.47 17.64 5.11
C PHE A 180 0.36 17.06 6.28
N SER A 181 1.35 16.22 5.98
CA SER A 181 2.10 15.44 7.00
C SER A 181 3.04 16.28 7.87
N ASP A 182 3.51 17.42 7.35
CA ASP A 182 4.42 18.33 8.05
C ASP A 182 3.78 19.70 8.37
N GLU A 183 2.86 20.19 7.53
CA GLU A 183 2.27 21.54 7.64
C GLU A 183 0.76 21.54 7.31
N GLU A 184 0.06 22.59 7.73
CA GLU A 184 -1.38 22.78 7.44
C GLU A 184 -1.67 23.22 5.99
N VAL A 185 -0.67 23.75 5.27
CA VAL A 185 -0.72 23.98 3.82
C VAL A 185 -0.10 22.76 3.14
N PRO A 186 -0.84 22.05 2.28
CA PRO A 186 -0.37 20.78 1.74
C PRO A 186 0.72 20.97 0.68
N VAL A 187 1.63 20.01 0.63
CA VAL A 187 2.47 19.79 -0.55
C VAL A 187 1.61 19.15 -1.64
N LEU A 188 1.62 19.74 -2.83
CA LEU A 188 0.87 19.24 -3.98
C LEU A 188 1.70 18.23 -4.76
N TYR A 189 1.18 17.02 -4.94
CA TYR A 189 1.71 16.04 -5.89
C TYR A 189 0.68 15.79 -6.99
N GLN A 190 1.11 15.82 -8.26
CA GLN A 190 0.23 15.58 -9.41
C GLN A 190 0.80 14.51 -10.34
N GLY A 191 -0.09 13.72 -10.92
CA GLY A 191 0.24 12.75 -11.94
C GLY A 191 -0.97 11.93 -12.37
N LYS A 192 -0.83 10.60 -12.41
CA LYS A 192 -1.84 9.71 -13.01
C LYS A 192 -1.76 8.28 -12.50
N SER A 193 -2.87 7.56 -12.63
CA SER A 193 -2.92 6.10 -12.51
C SER A 193 -2.12 5.43 -13.62
N VAL A 194 -1.43 4.34 -13.29
CA VAL A 194 -0.54 3.60 -14.19
C VAL A 194 -0.64 2.09 -13.97
N THR A 195 0.02 1.32 -14.82
CA THR A 195 0.33 -0.10 -14.58
C THR A 195 1.82 -0.34 -14.75
N LEU A 196 2.37 -1.37 -14.10
CA LEU A 196 3.79 -1.73 -14.22
C LEU A 196 4.20 -2.02 -15.67
N GLU A 197 3.29 -2.57 -16.48
CA GLU A 197 3.53 -2.79 -17.90
C GLU A 197 3.51 -1.49 -18.72
N SER A 198 2.66 -0.52 -18.37
CA SER A 198 2.66 0.80 -19.01
C SER A 198 3.94 1.59 -18.72
N LEU A 199 4.51 1.41 -17.51
CA LEU A 199 5.81 1.92 -17.11
C LEU A 199 6.99 1.11 -17.68
N LYS A 200 6.73 -0.06 -18.29
CA LYS A 200 7.75 -1.03 -18.73
C LYS A 200 8.72 -1.39 -17.60
N CYS A 201 8.20 -1.70 -16.43
CA CYS A 201 9.01 -2.00 -15.25
C CYS A 201 9.87 -3.27 -15.45
N GLU A 202 11.17 -3.10 -15.22
CA GLU A 202 12.20 -4.15 -15.17
C GLU A 202 12.73 -4.30 -13.74
N PHE A 203 13.38 -5.42 -13.46
CA PHE A 203 13.88 -5.76 -12.11
C PHE A 203 12.80 -5.70 -11.01
N LEU A 204 11.57 -6.11 -11.36
CA LEU A 204 10.54 -6.47 -10.39
C LEU A 204 10.95 -7.74 -9.63
N ARG A 205 10.42 -7.93 -8.42
CA ARG A 205 10.46 -9.20 -7.70
C ARG A 205 9.75 -10.27 -8.55
N ASP A 206 10.28 -11.49 -8.56
CA ASP A 206 9.61 -12.62 -9.20
C ASP A 206 8.34 -13.03 -8.42
N ASP A 207 7.39 -13.68 -9.10
CA ASP A 207 6.08 -14.00 -8.51
C ASP A 207 6.21 -14.95 -7.30
N ASP A 208 7.21 -15.83 -7.28
CA ASP A 208 7.47 -16.72 -6.14
C ASP A 208 8.12 -15.98 -4.96
N THR A 209 8.91 -14.92 -5.19
CA THR A 209 9.38 -14.00 -4.14
C THR A 209 8.27 -13.10 -3.62
N VAL A 210 7.36 -12.61 -4.46
CA VAL A 210 6.16 -11.87 -4.02
C VAL A 210 5.27 -12.76 -3.15
N ARG A 211 5.02 -14.00 -3.60
CA ARG A 211 4.35 -15.04 -2.79
C ARG A 211 5.13 -15.34 -1.50
N ALA A 212 6.44 -15.57 -1.56
CA ALA A 212 7.26 -15.88 -0.38
C ALA A 212 7.36 -14.71 0.61
N GLY A 213 7.26 -13.46 0.14
CA GLY A 213 7.07 -12.27 0.98
C GLY A 213 5.78 -12.36 1.79
N SER A 214 4.67 -12.76 1.16
CA SER A 214 3.42 -13.02 1.89
C SER A 214 3.51 -14.20 2.89
N TYR A 215 4.47 -15.10 2.70
CA TYR A 215 4.75 -16.23 3.61
C TYR A 215 5.91 -16.00 4.59
N ARG A 216 6.50 -14.80 4.67
CA ARG A 216 7.54 -14.49 5.69
C ARG A 216 6.97 -14.29 7.10
N TYR A 217 5.67 -14.06 7.20
CA TYR A 217 4.92 -14.51 8.37
C TYR A 217 5.02 -16.05 8.46
N GLN A 218 5.85 -16.56 9.39
CA GLN A 218 5.89 -17.99 9.74
C GLN A 218 4.63 -18.48 10.47
N GLY A 219 3.46 -17.97 10.09
CA GLY A 219 2.21 -18.67 10.28
C GLY A 219 2.18 -19.87 9.34
N LYS A 220 2.44 -21.07 9.86
CA LYS A 220 1.77 -22.27 9.30
C LYS A 220 0.30 -21.88 9.13
N LEU A 221 -0.29 -22.10 7.94
CA LEU A 221 -1.73 -21.93 7.72
C LEU A 221 -2.46 -22.47 8.93
N GLY A 222 -3.19 -21.59 9.63
CA GLY A 222 -3.83 -21.91 10.89
C GLY A 222 -4.81 -23.03 10.63
N SER A 223 -4.52 -24.24 11.11
CA SER A 223 -5.47 -25.34 11.04
C SER A 223 -6.24 -25.33 12.35
N MET A 224 -7.51 -24.94 12.29
CA MET A 224 -8.42 -25.11 13.41
C MET A 224 -9.52 -26.10 13.07
N THR A 225 -10.02 -26.77 14.10
CA THR A 225 -11.26 -27.54 14.03
C THR A 225 -12.42 -26.58 14.27
N CYS A 226 -13.41 -26.54 13.39
CA CYS A 226 -14.64 -25.78 13.61
C CYS A 226 -15.27 -26.20 14.96
N PRO A 227 -15.51 -25.29 15.92
CA PRO A 227 -16.01 -25.68 17.24
C PRO A 227 -17.46 -26.19 17.19
N ALA A 228 -18.20 -25.88 16.11
CA ALA A 228 -19.59 -26.30 15.92
C ALA A 228 -19.75 -27.66 15.21
N CYS A 229 -18.90 -28.00 14.23
CA CYS A 229 -19.09 -29.21 13.41
C CYS A 229 -17.87 -30.12 13.24
N GLY A 230 -16.70 -29.77 13.78
CA GLY A 230 -15.50 -30.60 13.67
C GLY A 230 -14.72 -30.52 12.34
N THR A 231 -15.22 -29.78 11.34
CA THR A 231 -14.51 -29.62 10.05
C THR A 231 -13.20 -28.86 10.22
N ALA A 232 -12.12 -29.34 9.61
CA ALA A 232 -10.86 -28.62 9.53
C ALA A 232 -10.98 -27.38 8.64
N ILE A 233 -10.63 -26.21 9.19
CA ILE A 233 -10.58 -24.93 8.49
C ILE A 233 -9.12 -24.48 8.45
N ARG A 234 -8.67 -24.03 7.27
CA ARG A 234 -7.41 -23.33 7.10
C ARG A 234 -7.69 -21.82 7.01
N PHE A 235 -6.95 -21.01 7.76
CA PHE A 235 -7.07 -19.56 7.78
C PHE A 235 -5.69 -18.90 7.92
N LEU A 236 -5.63 -17.58 7.72
CA LEU A 236 -4.43 -16.77 7.94
C LEU A 236 -4.46 -16.20 9.37
N PRO A 237 -3.65 -16.72 10.31
CA PRO A 237 -3.68 -16.26 11.69
C PRO A 237 -3.36 -14.76 11.79
N ARG A 238 -4.06 -14.03 12.67
CA ARG A 238 -3.87 -12.59 12.93
C ARG A 238 -4.26 -11.63 11.79
N GLN A 239 -4.58 -12.13 10.61
CA GLN A 239 -5.22 -11.36 9.51
C GLN A 239 -6.71 -11.70 9.37
N THR A 240 -7.12 -12.89 9.79
CA THR A 240 -8.52 -13.29 9.85
C THR A 240 -9.06 -13.06 11.26
N GLU A 241 -9.84 -12.00 11.49
CA GLU A 241 -10.54 -11.78 12.76
C GLU A 241 -11.85 -12.57 12.84
N HIS A 242 -12.52 -12.72 11.70
CA HIS A 242 -13.77 -13.46 11.55
C HIS A 242 -13.69 -14.40 10.35
N LEU A 243 -14.21 -15.62 10.51
CA LEU A 243 -14.38 -16.58 9.41
C LEU A 243 -15.70 -17.34 9.48
N VAL A 244 -16.10 -17.90 8.35
CA VAL A 244 -17.32 -18.71 8.22
C VAL A 244 -16.91 -20.15 7.94
N CYS A 245 -17.43 -21.11 8.70
CA CYS A 245 -17.16 -22.51 8.42
C CYS A 245 -17.80 -22.95 7.09
N GLN A 246 -16.98 -23.39 6.14
CA GLN A 246 -17.42 -23.92 4.84
C GLN A 246 -18.40 -25.12 4.90
N SER A 247 -18.48 -25.83 6.03
CA SER A 247 -19.30 -27.06 6.15
C SER A 247 -20.58 -26.91 6.99
N CYS A 248 -20.63 -25.95 7.92
CA CYS A 248 -21.80 -25.73 8.78
C CYS A 248 -22.21 -24.26 8.91
N HIS A 249 -21.52 -23.38 8.18
CA HIS A 249 -21.78 -21.93 8.09
C HIS A 249 -21.76 -21.16 9.42
N SER A 250 -21.23 -21.77 10.49
CA SER A 250 -21.02 -21.10 11.78
C SER A 250 -19.99 -19.97 11.65
N GLN A 251 -20.31 -18.81 12.21
CA GLN A 251 -19.38 -17.70 12.33
C GLN A 251 -18.45 -17.92 13.52
N ILE A 252 -17.16 -17.80 13.27
CA ILE A 252 -16.09 -17.99 14.24
C ILE A 252 -15.31 -16.68 14.30
N ALA A 253 -15.22 -16.09 15.50
CA ALA A 253 -14.25 -15.04 15.75
C ALA A 253 -12.95 -15.64 16.30
N LEU A 254 -11.83 -15.05 15.92
CA LEU A 254 -10.49 -15.50 16.25
C LEU A 254 -9.85 -14.51 17.23
N THR A 255 -10.19 -14.65 18.50
CA THR A 255 -9.66 -13.81 19.59
C THR A 255 -8.30 -14.35 20.06
N GLY A 256 -7.25 -13.99 19.33
CA GLY A 256 -5.87 -14.38 19.63
C GLY A 256 -5.60 -15.86 19.34
N VAL A 257 -5.54 -16.68 20.40
CA VAL A 257 -5.30 -18.14 20.30
C VAL A 257 -6.58 -18.97 20.46
N LYS A 258 -7.72 -18.32 20.71
CA LYS A 258 -9.03 -18.97 20.85
C LYS A 258 -9.90 -18.70 19.64
N ALA A 259 -10.66 -19.72 19.27
CA ALA A 259 -11.68 -19.62 18.23
C ALA A 259 -13.04 -19.87 18.89
N GLU A 260 -13.87 -18.85 18.93
CA GLU A 260 -15.16 -18.88 19.62
C GLU A 260 -16.30 -18.72 18.60
N VAL A 261 -17.34 -19.53 18.73
CA VAL A 261 -18.53 -19.44 17.86
C VAL A 261 -19.35 -18.26 18.37
N VAL A 262 -19.24 -17.12 17.68
CA VAL A 262 -19.92 -15.87 18.07
C VAL A 262 -21.39 -15.88 17.67
N ALA A 263 -21.74 -16.64 16.62
CA ALA A 263 -23.12 -16.96 16.28
C ALA A 263 -23.22 -18.39 15.76
N ALA A 264 -23.92 -19.24 16.52
CA ALA A 264 -24.63 -20.37 15.96
C ALA A 264 -25.97 -19.87 15.39
N GLN A 265 -26.42 -20.50 14.31
CA GLN A 265 -27.69 -20.28 13.59
C GLN A 265 -27.81 -19.13 12.54
N GLU A 266 -28.03 -19.57 11.30
CA GLU A 266 -29.14 -19.15 10.40
C GLU A 266 -29.11 -17.85 9.56
N LYS A 267 -28.06 -17.02 9.57
CA LYS A 267 -27.95 -15.88 8.61
C LYS A 267 -26.82 -15.93 7.57
N ILE A 268 -26.22 -17.11 7.32
CA ILE A 268 -25.41 -17.37 6.13
C ILE A 268 -25.90 -18.64 5.40
N ALA A 269 -27.22 -18.70 5.16
CA ALA A 269 -27.84 -19.66 4.23
C ALA A 269 -28.33 -19.01 2.92
N ALA A 270 -28.20 -17.69 2.77
CA ALA A 270 -28.81 -16.90 1.69
C ALA A 270 -27.91 -15.78 1.12
N ALA A 271 -26.60 -15.83 1.37
CA ALA A 271 -25.66 -15.17 0.47
C ALA A 271 -25.49 -16.06 -0.78
N ALA A 272 -26.51 -16.07 -1.65
CA ALA A 272 -26.38 -16.63 -2.99
C ALA A 272 -25.38 -15.77 -3.75
N LEU A 273 -24.11 -16.15 -3.67
CA LEU A 273 -23.04 -15.53 -4.43
C LEU A 273 -23.13 -16.05 -5.86
N THR A 274 -23.28 -15.14 -6.82
CA THR A 274 -23.25 -15.43 -8.26
C THR A 274 -21.91 -16.03 -8.71
N LEU A 275 -20.82 -15.71 -8.00
CA LEU A 275 -19.48 -16.27 -8.21
C LEU A 275 -18.98 -16.98 -6.95
N GLU A 276 -18.39 -18.17 -7.11
CA GLU A 276 -17.73 -18.90 -6.03
C GLU A 276 -16.33 -18.35 -5.75
N LEU A 277 -15.84 -18.48 -4.51
CA LEU A 277 -14.43 -18.18 -4.21
C LEU A 277 -13.52 -19.18 -4.95
N GLY A 278 -12.39 -18.71 -5.46
CA GLY A 278 -11.52 -19.47 -6.37
C GLY A 278 -11.98 -19.47 -7.84
N THR A 279 -13.14 -18.88 -8.17
CA THR A 279 -13.54 -18.66 -9.58
C THR A 279 -12.52 -17.77 -10.27
N GLN A 280 -12.09 -18.15 -11.47
CA GLN A 280 -11.08 -17.40 -12.23
C GLN A 280 -11.66 -16.84 -13.52
N ALA A 281 -11.28 -15.61 -13.86
CA ALA A 281 -11.72 -14.90 -15.04
C ALA A 281 -10.54 -14.21 -15.75
N THR A 282 -10.67 -13.96 -17.05
CA THR A 282 -9.71 -13.14 -17.80
C THR A 282 -10.30 -11.76 -18.05
N ILE A 283 -9.74 -10.73 -17.43
CA ILE A 283 -10.21 -9.33 -17.52
C ILE A 283 -9.07 -8.49 -18.10
N ALA A 284 -9.36 -7.76 -19.18
CA ALA A 284 -8.38 -6.95 -19.93
C ALA A 284 -7.07 -7.70 -20.30
N GLY A 285 -7.15 -9.03 -20.50
CA GLY A 285 -6.01 -9.89 -20.84
C GLY A 285 -5.24 -10.47 -19.65
N ALA A 286 -5.57 -10.13 -18.41
CA ALA A 286 -4.98 -10.69 -17.20
C ALA A 286 -5.92 -11.69 -16.50
N ARG A 287 -5.38 -12.77 -15.92
CA ARG A 287 -6.15 -13.78 -15.17
C ARG A 287 -6.29 -13.35 -13.71
N PHE A 288 -7.52 -13.12 -13.27
CA PHE A 288 -7.87 -12.82 -11.89
C PHE A 288 -8.55 -14.03 -11.22
N GLU A 289 -8.46 -14.10 -9.89
CA GLU A 289 -9.17 -15.07 -9.05
C GLU A 289 -10.05 -14.35 -8.03
N VAL A 290 -11.29 -14.81 -7.84
CA VAL A 290 -12.21 -14.30 -6.81
C VAL A 290 -11.75 -14.80 -5.44
N ILE A 291 -11.22 -13.91 -4.61
CA ILE A 291 -10.68 -14.24 -3.27
C ILE A 291 -11.60 -13.78 -2.13
N GLY A 292 -12.61 -12.96 -2.41
CA GLY A 292 -13.57 -12.49 -1.42
C GLY A 292 -14.87 -11.99 -2.04
N ALA A 293 -15.89 -11.78 -1.21
CA ALA A 293 -17.15 -11.16 -1.59
C ALA A 293 -17.74 -10.39 -0.41
N MET A 294 -18.43 -9.29 -0.70
CA MET A 294 -19.09 -8.42 0.27
C MET A 294 -20.49 -8.07 -0.24
N ARG A 295 -21.49 -8.11 0.64
CA ARG A 295 -22.83 -7.60 0.32
C ARG A 295 -22.94 -6.16 0.77
N ARG A 296 -23.31 -5.28 -0.15
CA ARG A 296 -23.63 -3.88 0.12
C ARG A 296 -25.14 -3.70 0.23
N THR A 297 -25.54 -2.61 0.87
CA THR A 297 -26.92 -2.15 0.91
C THR A 297 -26.88 -0.63 0.93
N ASP A 298 -27.65 0.01 0.06
CA ASP A 298 -27.87 1.45 0.05
C ASP A 298 -29.37 1.68 -0.11
N ASP A 299 -29.96 2.39 0.86
CA ASP A 299 -31.40 2.37 1.15
C ASP A 299 -32.01 0.94 1.10
N ASP A 300 -32.83 0.64 0.09
CA ASP A 300 -33.48 -0.66 -0.13
C ASP A 300 -32.76 -1.53 -1.20
N GLU A 301 -31.75 -1.00 -1.89
CA GLU A 301 -31.02 -1.74 -2.94
C GLU A 301 -29.87 -2.58 -2.35
N GLN A 302 -29.70 -3.81 -2.84
CA GLN A 302 -28.64 -4.71 -2.43
C GLN A 302 -27.87 -5.28 -3.62
N TRP A 303 -26.54 -5.16 -3.57
CA TRP A 303 -25.63 -5.80 -4.53
C TRP A 303 -24.53 -6.58 -3.81
N THR A 304 -23.82 -7.41 -4.55
CA THR A 304 -22.68 -8.18 -4.04
C THR A 304 -21.45 -7.77 -4.84
N GLU A 305 -20.46 -7.21 -4.15
CA GLU A 305 -19.16 -6.84 -4.71
C GLU A 305 -18.19 -8.02 -4.51
N TYR A 306 -17.44 -8.38 -5.55
CA TYR A 306 -16.44 -9.45 -5.50
C TYR A 306 -15.04 -8.86 -5.49
N LEU A 307 -14.21 -9.33 -4.55
CA LEU A 307 -12.80 -9.00 -4.52
C LEU A 307 -12.03 -10.02 -5.37
N LEU A 308 -11.50 -9.55 -6.49
CA LEU A 308 -10.66 -10.29 -7.41
C LEU A 308 -9.19 -9.92 -7.17
N HIS A 309 -8.28 -10.86 -7.34
CA HIS A 309 -6.84 -10.65 -7.20
C HIS A 309 -6.05 -11.19 -8.41
N ASN A 310 -5.03 -10.45 -8.82
CA ASN A 310 -3.98 -10.87 -9.75
C ASN A 310 -2.62 -10.36 -9.25
N GLU A 311 -1.61 -11.22 -9.32
CA GLU A 311 -0.28 -11.00 -8.70
C GLU A 311 0.50 -9.80 -9.26
N ARG A 312 0.14 -9.30 -10.46
CA ARG A 312 0.80 -8.17 -11.14
C ARG A 312 -0.11 -6.95 -11.31
N ARG A 313 -1.43 -7.17 -11.29
CA ARG A 313 -2.49 -6.13 -11.45
C ARG A 313 -3.20 -5.78 -10.15
N GLY A 314 -2.80 -6.37 -9.03
CA GLY A 314 -3.35 -6.08 -7.71
C GLY A 314 -4.77 -6.61 -7.54
N PHE A 315 -5.57 -5.84 -6.80
CA PHE A 315 -6.96 -6.17 -6.53
C PHE A 315 -7.91 -5.40 -7.44
N LEU A 316 -9.05 -6.02 -7.75
CA LEU A 316 -10.14 -5.47 -8.51
C LEU A 316 -11.46 -5.76 -7.78
N TRP A 317 -12.32 -4.77 -7.64
CA TRP A 317 -13.71 -4.99 -7.23
C TRP A 317 -14.60 -5.13 -8.47
N LEU A 318 -15.49 -6.12 -8.45
CA LEU A 318 -16.49 -6.42 -9.48
C LEU A 318 -17.90 -6.35 -8.90
#